data_AF-A0A829MHE2-F1
#
_entry.id   AF-A0A829MHE2-F1
#
_cell.length_a   1.000
_cell.length_b   1.000
_cell.length_c   1.000
_cell.angle_alpha   90.00
_cell.angle_beta   90.00
_cell.angle_gamma   90.00
#
_symmetry.space_group_name_H-M   'P 1'
#
loop_
_entity.id
_entity.type
_entity.pdbx_description
1 polymer ?
#
loop_
_entity_poly.entity_id
_entity_poly.type
_entity_poly.pdbx_seq_one_letter_code
_entity_poly.pdbx_strand_id
1 'polypeptide(L)' 'MTDTLTSTRPTEIIEGFWDAMRRSDLAALDALLEDSVRWENVGLPTVRGRAAVMRALSALRLPGPASTSRSIG' A
#
# COMPACT_ATOMS: atom_id res chain seq x y z
N MET A 1 -10.46 2.32 33.08
CA MET A 1 -11.34 2.94 32.08
C MET A 1 -10.79 2.58 30.73
N THR A 2 -11.42 1.62 30.05
CA THR A 2 -10.97 1.17 28.74
C THR A 2 -11.43 2.22 27.75
N ASP A 3 -10.46 2.95 27.21
CA ASP A 3 -10.67 4.00 26.23
C ASP A 3 -11.50 3.42 25.09
N THR A 4 -12.69 4.00 24.90
CA THR A 4 -13.59 3.67 23.79
C THR A 4 -13.00 4.34 22.55
N LEU A 5 -11.79 3.92 22.17
CA LEU A 5 -11.25 4.21 20.85
C LEU A 5 -12.30 3.67 19.89
N THR A 6 -12.88 4.58 19.11
CA THR A 6 -13.78 4.32 17.98
C THR A 6 -13.65 2.87 17.54
N SER A 7 -14.70 2.06 17.75
CA SER A 7 -14.74 0.68 17.29
C SER A 7 -14.80 0.67 15.77
N THR A 8 -13.71 1.09 15.13
CA THR A 8 -13.48 0.84 13.72
C THR A 8 -13.33 -0.66 13.65
N ARG A 9 -14.32 -1.35 13.08
CA ARG A 9 -14.31 -2.81 13.03
C ARG A 9 -13.09 -3.21 12.20
N PRO A 10 -12.05 -3.82 12.78
CA PRO A 10 -10.80 -4.06 12.06
C PRO A 10 -11.02 -4.85 10.76
N THR A 11 -12.02 -5.73 10.77
CA THR A 11 -12.51 -6.46 9.60
C THR A 11 -12.98 -5.54 8.48
N GLU A 12 -13.79 -4.52 8.76
CA GLU A 12 -14.31 -3.59 7.73
C GLU A 12 -13.18 -2.79 7.08
N ILE A 13 -12.16 -2.39 7.87
CA ILE A 13 -10.97 -1.71 7.35
C ILE A 13 -10.21 -2.62 6.39
N ILE A 14 -9.95 -3.86 6.82
CA ILE A 14 -9.20 -4.83 6.03
C ILE A 14 -9.96 -5.16 4.74
N GLU A 15 -11.26 -5.40 4.82
CA GLU A 15 -12.11 -5.64 3.65
C GLU A 15 -12.11 -4.46 2.68
N GLY A 16 -12.25 -3.23 3.19
CA GLY A 16 -12.15 -2.01 2.39
C GLY A 16 -10.78 -1.84 1.72
N PHE A 17 -9.71 -2.17 2.44
CA PHE A 17 -8.35 -2.15 1.90
C PHE A 17 -8.16 -3.16 0.77
N TRP A 18 -8.62 -4.41 0.95
CA TRP A 18 -8.57 -5.44 -0.09
C TRP A 18 -9.42 -5.08 -1.31
N ASP A 19 -10.60 -4.52 -1.12
CA ASP A 19 -11.45 -4.07 -2.23
C ASP A 19 -10.79 -2.92 -3.01
N ALA A 20 -10.20 -1.95 -2.32
CA ALA A 20 -9.44 -0.87 -2.94
C ALA A 20 -8.24 -1.39 -3.75
N MET A 21 -7.51 -2.39 -3.23
CA MET A 21 -6.44 -3.05 -3.99
C MET A 21 -6.97 -3.74 -5.25
N ARG A 22 -8.07 -4.52 -5.13
CA ARG A 22 -8.69 -5.25 -6.25
C ARG A 22 -9.12 -4.30 -7.36
N ARG A 23 -9.74 -3.17 -7.01
CA ARG A 23 -10.19 -2.15 -7.97
C ARG A 23 -9.08 -1.25 -8.47
N SER A 24 -7.86 -1.42 -7.97
CA SER A 24 -6.79 -0.47 -8.26
C SER A 24 -7.21 0.97 -7.92
N ASP A 25 -7.74 1.19 -6.73
CA ASP A 25 -8.17 2.50 -6.21
C ASP A 25 -7.09 3.09 -5.28
N LEU A 26 -6.15 3.89 -5.82
CA LEU A 26 -5.06 4.46 -5.00
C LEU A 26 -5.57 5.53 -4.02
N ALA A 27 -6.63 6.24 -4.36
CA ALA A 27 -7.16 7.29 -3.48
C ALA A 27 -7.77 6.68 -2.22
N ALA A 28 -8.53 5.58 -2.38
CA ALA A 28 -9.05 4.84 -1.24
C ALA A 28 -7.93 4.22 -0.39
N LEU A 29 -6.86 3.69 -1.01
CA LEU A 29 -5.71 3.16 -0.27
C LEU A 29 -4.97 4.25 0.51
N ASP A 30 -4.77 5.43 -0.07
CA ASP A 30 -4.11 6.57 0.61
C ASP A 30 -4.90 7.02 1.85
N ALA A 31 -6.23 7.08 1.74
CA ALA A 31 -7.12 7.46 2.83
C ALA A 31 -7.17 6.45 4.00
N LEU A 32 -6.85 5.18 3.73
CA LEU A 32 -6.84 4.10 4.74
C LEU A 32 -5.49 3.98 5.47
N LEU A 33 -4.43 4.60 4.95
CA LEU A 33 -3.09 4.51 5.52
C LEU A 33 -2.79 5.69 6.46
N GLU A 34 -2.26 5.35 7.63
CA GLU A 34 -1.73 6.31 8.57
C GLU A 34 -0.34 6.81 8.12
N ASP A 35 0.00 8.06 8.47
CA ASP A 35 1.23 8.73 8.01
C ASP A 35 2.50 7.93 8.35
N SER A 36 2.56 7.35 9.55
CA SER A 36 3.68 6.57 10.10
C SER A 36 3.62 5.06 9.78
N VAL A 37 2.71 4.62 8.91
CA VAL A 37 2.51 3.21 8.58
C VAL A 37 3.82 2.47 8.25
N ARG A 38 3.95 1.25 8.77
CA ARG A 38 5.07 0.36 8.50
C ARG A 38 4.58 -0.88 7.75
N TRP A 39 5.04 -1.05 6.52
CA TRP A 39 4.75 -2.22 5.70
C TRP A 39 5.84 -3.27 5.88
N GLU A 40 5.47 -4.37 6.52
CA GLU A 40 6.36 -5.50 6.78
C GLU A 40 6.26 -6.52 5.66
N ASN A 41 7.35 -6.70 4.92
CA ASN A 41 7.44 -7.74 3.91
C ASN A 41 8.14 -8.98 4.46
N VAL A 42 7.81 -10.14 3.92
CA VAL A 42 8.55 -11.38 4.14
C VAL A 42 9.62 -11.51 3.05
N GLY A 43 10.89 -11.60 3.44
CA GLY A 43 12.02 -11.74 2.50
C GLY A 43 12.42 -10.47 1.74
N LEU A 44 11.77 -9.33 2.01
CA LEU A 44 12.12 -8.01 1.48
C LEU A 44 12.25 -6.99 2.62
N PRO A 45 12.92 -5.85 2.40
CA PRO A 45 12.98 -4.77 3.38
C PRO A 45 11.60 -4.25 3.78
N THR A 46 11.49 -3.79 5.02
CA THR A 46 10.33 -3.03 5.49
C THR A 46 10.25 -1.67 4.78
N VAL A 47 9.05 -1.28 4.32
CA VAL A 47 8.76 0.06 3.80
C VAL A 47 8.12 0.91 4.92
N ARG A 48 8.53 2.16 5.07
CA ARG A 48 8.04 3.05 6.15
C ARG A 48 7.47 4.35 5.61
N GLY A 49 6.33 4.76 6.16
CA GLY A 49 5.62 5.98 5.84
C GLY A 49 4.64 5.85 4.68
N ARG A 50 3.50 6.57 4.77
CA ARG A 50 2.41 6.51 3.78
C ARG A 50 2.90 6.71 2.35
N ALA A 51 3.71 7.75 2.12
CA ALA A 51 4.21 8.07 0.79
C ALA A 51 5.02 6.92 0.16
N ALA A 52 5.89 6.26 0.93
CA ALA A 52 6.72 5.16 0.44
C ALA A 52 5.88 3.90 0.18
N VAL A 53 4.91 3.60 1.07
CA VAL A 53 3.98 2.50 0.88
C VAL A 53 3.11 2.71 -0.37
N MET A 54 2.57 3.91 -0.58
CA MET A 54 1.80 4.24 -1.79
C MET A 54 2.62 4.13 -3.07
N ARG A 55 3.92 4.45 -3.02
CA ARG A 55 4.84 4.21 -4.15
C ARG A 55 5.05 2.73 -4.43
N ALA A 56 5.20 1.90 -3.40
CA ALA A 56 5.29 0.46 -3.57
C ALA A 56 3.98 -0.14 -4.14
N LEU A 57 2.82 0.26 -3.59
CA LEU A 57 1.51 -0.22 -4.04
C LEU A 57 1.18 0.20 -5.48
N SER A 58 1.60 1.39 -5.91
CA SER A 58 1.45 1.82 -7.30
C SER A 58 2.41 1.08 -8.24
N ALA A 59 3.63 0.74 -7.79
CA ALA A 59 4.58 -0.05 -8.58
C ALA A 59 4.14 -1.50 -8.79
N LEU A 60 3.41 -2.10 -7.83
CA LEU A 60 2.78 -3.41 -7.99
C LEU A 60 1.77 -3.47 -9.14
N ARG A 61 1.32 -2.31 -9.65
CA ARG A 61 0.43 -2.22 -10.81
C ARG A 61 1.14 -2.25 -12.16
N LEU A 62 2.47 -2.26 -12.21
CA LEU A 62 3.19 -2.24 -13.49
C LEU A 62 3.64 -3.65 -13.96
N PRO A 63 3.36 -4.01 -15.23
CA PRO A 63 4.03 -5.12 -15.89
C PRO A 63 5.50 -4.75 -16.17
N GLY A 64 6.42 -5.22 -15.32
CA GLY A 64 7.88 -5.25 -15.53
C GLY A 64 8.60 -3.89 -15.59
N PRO A 65 9.90 -3.82 -15.23
CA PRO A 65 10.69 -2.62 -15.48
C PRO A 65 10.74 -2.37 -16.99
N ALA A 66 10.53 -1.12 -17.41
CA ALA A 66 10.74 -0.71 -18.79
C ALA A 66 12.12 -1.20 -19.23
N SER A 67 12.12 -2.13 -20.20
CA SER A 67 13.32 -2.57 -20.90
C SER A 67 14.06 -1.31 -21.36
N THR A 68 15.18 -1.03 -20.68
CA THR A 68 16.14 -0.08 -21.20
C THR A 68 16.78 -0.77 -22.39
N SER A 69 16.21 -0.56 -23.56
CA SER A 69 16.85 -0.89 -24.83
C SER A 69 18.12 -0.05 -24.92
N ARG A 70 19.23 -0.61 -24.46
CA ARG A 70 20.55 -0.12 -24.80
C ARG A 70 20.80 -0.55 -26.25
N SER A 71 20.46 0.36 -27.17
CA SER A 71 21.01 0.31 -28.53
C SER A 71 22.53 0.44 -28.41
N ILE A 72 23.23 -0.64 -28.72
CA ILE A 72 24.66 -0.63 -28.99
C ILE A 72 24.75 -0.54 -30.51
N GLY A 73 25.19 0.62 -30.99
CA GLY A 73 25.58 0.82 -32.39
C GLY A 73 26.93 0.18 -32.69
#